data_AF-A0A938VEX8-F1
#
_entry.id   AF-A0A938VEX8-F1
#
_cell.length_a   1.000
_cell.length_b   1.000
_cell.length_c   1.000
_cell.angle_alpha   90.00
_cell.angle_beta   90.00
_cell.angle_gamma   90.00
#
_symmetry.space_group_name_H-M   'P 1'
#
loop_
_entity.id
_entity.type
_entity.pdbx_description
1 polymer ?
#
loop_
_entity_poly.entity_id
_entity_poly.type
_entity_poly.pdbx_seq_one_letter_code
_entity_poly.pdbx_strand_id
1 'polypeptide(L)'
;MLNAGALAVFDKPIPRADFLDVVERGLRLVQTIFPSESASNEPAEERGSRVSDLLANFRQDINAEAVFLLNDRGLVQARTGKLHDSSMEVSLISTLMAIHAASLKVARHNHQETLDSYHIFNGGDHDLLFIPVTPLYALLVAGNGLTVEDRVLEIVNGLLALRTQVEKALKSMGVTGELKSAAAQPAPKKKTDQLARATPAPEMEALLNQAVTQKTQAQNVDDFWNEAAQKHGNKPISSEVMSLEEARKLGLLPDGN
;
A
#
# COMPACT_ATOMS: atom_id res chain seq x y z
N MET A 1 -24.09 -10.50 -39.76
CA MET A 1 -23.38 -11.52 -38.95
C MET A 1 -23.04 -10.91 -37.60
N LEU A 2 -23.85 -11.15 -36.57
CA LEU A 2 -23.64 -10.65 -35.20
C LEU A 2 -23.97 -11.80 -34.26
N ASN A 3 -22.99 -12.65 -33.96
CA ASN A 3 -23.07 -13.71 -32.95
C ASN A 3 -21.65 -14.24 -32.62
N ALA A 4 -20.73 -13.35 -32.28
CA ALA A 4 -19.36 -13.73 -31.91
C ALA A 4 -18.88 -12.92 -30.70
N GLY A 5 -19.55 -13.05 -29.54
CA GLY A 5 -19.01 -12.70 -28.21
C GLY A 5 -18.31 -11.34 -28.01
N ALA A 6 -18.44 -10.41 -28.95
CA ALA A 6 -17.63 -9.20 -29.00
C ALA A 6 -18.22 -8.18 -28.04
N LEU A 7 -17.37 -7.67 -27.14
CA LEU A 7 -17.77 -6.73 -26.10
C LEU A 7 -17.91 -5.29 -26.64
N ALA A 8 -17.17 -4.95 -27.70
CA ALA A 8 -17.38 -3.77 -28.53
C ALA A 8 -16.77 -3.97 -29.92
N VAL A 9 -17.19 -3.13 -30.87
CA VAL A 9 -16.61 -3.04 -32.22
C VAL A 9 -16.14 -1.59 -32.39
N PHE A 10 -14.90 -1.43 -32.88
CA PHE A 10 -14.30 -0.13 -33.11
C PHE A 10 -13.88 0.04 -34.56
N ASP A 11 -14.09 1.24 -35.08
CA ASP A 11 -13.47 1.69 -36.32
C ASP A 11 -12.08 2.27 -36.03
N LYS A 12 -11.13 2.07 -36.94
CA LYS A 12 -9.77 2.60 -36.80
C LYS A 12 -9.70 4.07 -37.23
N PRO A 13 -8.88 4.91 -36.59
CA PRO A 13 -8.00 4.62 -35.45
C PRO A 13 -8.77 4.57 -34.12
N ILE A 14 -8.46 3.58 -33.29
CA ILE A 14 -9.17 3.35 -32.02
C ILE A 14 -8.61 4.30 -30.95
N PRO A 15 -9.43 5.19 -30.35
CA PRO A 15 -9.01 6.01 -29.24
C PRO A 15 -8.68 5.15 -28.02
N ARG A 16 -7.54 5.41 -27.37
CA ARG A 16 -7.04 4.62 -26.24
C ARG A 16 -8.01 4.61 -25.05
N ALA A 17 -8.72 5.72 -24.81
CA ALA A 17 -9.71 5.83 -23.74
C ALA A 17 -10.88 4.86 -23.96
N ASP A 18 -11.43 4.83 -25.17
CA ASP A 18 -12.57 3.97 -25.51
C ASP A 18 -12.21 2.49 -25.45
N PHE A 19 -10.98 2.14 -25.86
CA PHE A 19 -10.45 0.78 -25.72
C PHE A 19 -10.35 0.36 -24.24
N LEU A 20 -9.84 1.23 -23.37
CA LEU A 20 -9.65 0.92 -21.95
C LEU A 20 -10.99 0.76 -21.22
N ASP A 21 -11.99 1.62 -21.49
CA ASP A 21 -13.35 1.49 -20.91
C ASP A 21 -14.00 0.14 -21.25
N VAL A 22 -13.87 -0.32 -22.51
CA VAL A 22 -14.41 -1.63 -22.92
C VAL A 22 -13.68 -2.78 -22.24
N VAL A 23 -12.36 -2.71 -22.09
CA VAL A 23 -11.57 -3.73 -21.37
C VAL A 23 -11.98 -3.78 -19.90
N GLU A 24 -12.16 -2.64 -19.25
CA GLU A 24 -12.57 -2.55 -17.84
C GLU A 24 -13.98 -3.12 -17.62
N ARG A 25 -14.91 -2.86 -18.54
CA ARG A 25 -16.25 -3.46 -18.54
C ARG A 25 -16.20 -4.98 -18.75
N GLY A 26 -15.28 -5.45 -19.58
CA GLY A 26 -15.09 -6.88 -19.87
C GLY A 26 -14.53 -7.64 -18.69
N LEU A 27 -13.62 -7.02 -17.96
CA LEU A 27 -13.01 -7.55 -16.75
C LEU A 27 -13.93 -7.40 -15.51
N ARG A 28 -15.12 -6.81 -15.66
CA ARG A 28 -16.06 -6.50 -14.56
C ARG A 28 -15.38 -5.78 -13.39
N LEU A 29 -14.36 -4.96 -13.69
CA LEU A 29 -13.63 -4.17 -12.70
C LEU A 29 -14.44 -2.95 -12.26
N VAL A 30 -15.53 -2.64 -12.96
CA VAL A 30 -16.46 -1.56 -12.61
C VAL A 30 -17.64 -2.12 -11.81
N GLN A 31 -17.58 -1.97 -10.49
CA GLN A 31 -18.80 -1.91 -9.68
C GLN A 31 -19.48 -0.57 -9.99
N THR A 32 -20.47 -0.58 -10.88
CA THR A 32 -21.29 0.59 -11.18
C THR A 32 -22.16 0.94 -9.97
N ILE A 33 -21.68 1.87 -9.14
CA ILE A 33 -22.50 2.59 -8.15
C ILE A 33 -22.23 4.11 -8.19
N PHE A 34 -21.84 4.67 -9.33
CA PHE A 34 -21.77 6.13 -9.48
C PHE A 34 -23.04 6.66 -10.16
N PRO A 35 -23.82 7.53 -9.49
CA PRO A 35 -24.78 8.40 -10.16
C PRO A 35 -24.06 9.32 -11.15
N SER A 36 -24.78 9.66 -12.22
CA SER A 36 -24.38 10.50 -13.35
C SER A 36 -23.65 11.78 -12.93
N GLU A 37 -22.60 12.12 -13.70
CA GLU A 37 -21.92 13.41 -13.65
C GLU A 37 -22.90 14.59 -13.60
N SER A 38 -22.87 15.32 -12.51
CA SER A 38 -23.38 16.69 -12.41
C SER A 38 -22.63 17.38 -11.27
N ALA A 39 -21.84 18.40 -11.64
CA ALA A 39 -21.13 19.35 -10.78
C ALA A 39 -19.77 18.90 -10.18
N SER A 40 -18.74 18.86 -11.03
CA SER A 40 -17.53 19.68 -10.84
C SER A 40 -16.53 19.41 -11.98
N ASN A 41 -16.45 20.38 -12.91
CA ASN A 41 -15.39 20.42 -13.93
C ASN A 41 -14.11 20.97 -13.28
N GLU A 42 -13.47 20.18 -12.42
CA GLU A 42 -12.06 20.42 -12.07
C GLU A 42 -11.28 19.16 -12.46
N PRO A 43 -10.21 19.27 -13.27
CA PRO A 43 -9.37 18.12 -13.59
C PRO A 43 -8.78 17.53 -12.29
N ALA A 44 -8.62 16.21 -12.25
CA ALA A 44 -8.10 15.49 -11.08
C ALA A 44 -6.74 16.03 -10.58
N GLU A 45 -5.95 16.64 -11.47
CA GLU A 45 -4.67 17.29 -11.14
C GLU A 45 -4.81 18.53 -10.25
N GLU A 46 -5.82 19.39 -10.47
CA GLU A 46 -6.07 20.57 -9.63
C GLU A 46 -6.51 20.17 -8.21
N ARG A 47 -7.21 19.04 -8.09
CA ARG A 47 -7.69 18.50 -6.80
C ARG A 47 -6.57 17.88 -5.97
N GLY A 48 -5.64 17.16 -6.61
CA GLY A 48 -4.42 16.65 -5.97
C GLY A 48 -3.47 17.78 -5.52
N SER A 49 -3.39 18.86 -6.32
CA SER A 49 -2.68 20.09 -5.92
C SER A 49 -3.25 20.65 -4.62
N ARG A 50 -4.58 20.74 -4.51
CA ARG A 50 -5.24 21.31 -3.33
C ARG A 50 -4.92 20.56 -2.03
N VAL A 51 -4.85 19.23 -2.04
CA VAL A 51 -4.46 18.45 -0.86
C VAL A 51 -2.99 18.70 -0.52
N SER A 52 -2.11 18.72 -1.52
CA SER A 52 -0.68 18.97 -1.33
C SER A 52 -0.41 20.34 -0.73
N ASP A 53 -1.14 21.36 -1.18
CA ASP A 53 -1.06 22.73 -0.67
C ASP A 53 -1.52 22.82 0.79
N LEU A 54 -2.63 22.14 1.15
CA LEU A 54 -3.10 22.06 2.53
C LEU A 54 -2.04 21.45 3.47
N LEU A 55 -1.41 20.35 3.05
CA LEU A 55 -0.35 19.72 3.86
C LEU A 55 0.87 20.64 3.97
N ALA A 56 1.27 21.31 2.88
CA ALA A 56 2.43 22.20 2.86
C ALA A 56 2.23 23.41 3.77
N ASN A 57 1.07 24.05 3.73
CA ASN A 57 0.74 25.18 4.60
C ASN A 57 0.74 24.73 6.07
N PHE A 58 0.05 23.64 6.38
CA PHE A 58 0.00 23.13 7.75
C PHE A 58 1.39 22.80 8.28
N ARG A 59 2.24 22.14 7.48
CA ARG A 59 3.63 21.84 7.86
C ARG A 59 4.40 23.11 8.24
N GLN A 60 4.23 24.19 7.48
CA GLN A 60 4.88 25.47 7.76
C GLN A 60 4.32 26.12 9.04
N ASP A 61 3.00 26.12 9.21
CA ASP A 61 2.32 26.73 10.36
C ASP A 61 2.78 26.14 11.69
N ILE A 62 2.95 24.82 11.76
CA ILE A 62 3.40 24.13 12.99
C ILE A 62 4.91 23.87 13.03
N ASN A 63 5.66 24.36 12.05
CA ASN A 63 7.11 24.11 11.88
C ASN A 63 7.48 22.61 11.93
N ALA A 64 6.67 21.76 11.30
CA ALA A 64 6.94 20.33 11.19
C ALA A 64 7.97 20.02 10.10
N GLU A 65 8.67 18.90 10.26
CA GLU A 65 9.67 18.45 9.28
C GLU A 65 9.00 17.73 8.11
N ALA A 66 7.95 16.96 8.38
CA ALA A 66 7.19 16.25 7.37
C ALA A 66 5.71 16.09 7.73
N VAL A 67 4.87 16.06 6.70
CA VAL A 67 3.46 15.67 6.78
C VAL A 67 3.14 14.73 5.63
N PHE A 68 2.50 13.60 5.94
CA PHE A 68 2.12 12.57 5.00
C PHE A 68 0.62 12.31 5.05
N LEU A 69 0.02 12.11 3.88
CA LEU A 69 -1.27 11.47 3.71
C LEU A 69 -1.05 10.03 3.25
N LEU A 70 -1.48 9.08 4.07
CA LEU A 70 -1.33 7.66 3.86
C LEU A 70 -2.69 7.06 3.50
N ASN A 71 -2.73 6.05 2.62
CA ASN A 71 -3.92 5.23 2.43
C ASN A 71 -3.96 4.03 3.40
N ASP A 72 -5.02 3.23 3.32
CA ASP A 72 -5.26 2.01 4.12
C ASP A 72 -4.17 0.93 3.98
N ARG A 73 -3.34 1.01 2.94
CA ARG A 73 -2.20 0.11 2.70
C ARG A 73 -0.86 0.70 3.15
N GLY A 74 -0.86 1.90 3.72
CA GLY A 74 0.37 2.61 4.07
C GLY A 74 1.12 3.20 2.88
N LEU A 75 0.49 3.33 1.71
CA LEU A 75 1.09 4.05 0.59
C LEU A 75 0.92 5.55 0.77
N VAL A 76 1.98 6.29 0.50
CA VAL A 76 2.00 7.75 0.53
C VAL A 76 1.25 8.30 -0.68
N GLN A 77 0.13 8.97 -0.43
CA GLN A 77 -0.72 9.59 -1.46
C GLN A 77 -0.36 11.05 -1.70
N ALA A 78 0.05 11.74 -0.63
CA ALA A 78 0.63 13.07 -0.70
C ALA A 78 1.67 13.21 0.42
N ARG A 79 2.72 13.99 0.18
CA ARG A 79 3.73 14.31 1.20
C ARG A 79 4.25 15.72 1.03
N THR A 80 4.68 16.29 2.14
CA THR A 80 5.49 17.50 2.18
C THR A 80 6.61 17.30 3.18
N GLY A 81 7.83 17.70 2.82
CA GLY A 81 9.01 17.45 3.64
C GLY A 81 9.48 15.99 3.64
N LYS A 82 10.38 15.68 4.59
CA LYS A 82 11.03 14.37 4.70
C LYS A 82 11.34 14.05 6.15
N LEU A 83 11.32 12.76 6.48
CA LEU A 83 11.86 12.27 7.75
C LEU A 83 13.39 12.43 7.77
N HIS A 84 13.97 12.43 8.97
CA HIS A 84 15.40 12.50 9.22
C HIS A 84 16.10 11.30 8.60
N ASP A 85 15.59 10.09 8.91
CA ASP A 85 16.04 8.84 8.29
C ASP A 85 14.97 8.28 7.35
N SER A 86 15.18 8.49 6.04
CA SER A 86 14.29 7.97 5.00
C SER A 86 14.34 6.44 4.86
N SER A 87 15.38 5.77 5.36
CA SER A 87 15.52 4.31 5.23
C SER A 87 14.49 3.54 6.06
N MET A 88 14.07 4.13 7.18
CA MET A 88 13.10 3.55 8.12
C MET A 88 11.66 3.95 7.83
N GLU A 89 11.42 4.87 6.88
CA GLU A 89 10.09 5.42 6.55
C GLU A 89 9.05 4.31 6.30
N VAL A 90 9.41 3.30 5.51
CA VAL A 90 8.49 2.18 5.17
C VAL A 90 8.15 1.34 6.39
N SER A 91 9.14 1.03 7.23
CA SER A 91 8.96 0.23 8.44
C SER A 91 8.08 0.97 9.46
N LEU A 92 8.35 2.26 9.66
CA LEU A 92 7.56 3.12 10.54
C LEU A 92 6.10 3.20 10.08
N ILE A 93 5.87 3.50 8.80
CA ILE A 93 4.52 3.60 8.24
C ILE A 93 3.79 2.26 8.41
N SER A 94 4.45 1.13 8.13
CA SER A 94 3.83 -0.19 8.30
C SER A 94 3.36 -0.44 9.74
N THR A 95 4.14 -0.01 10.72
CA THR A 95 3.82 -0.14 12.15
C THR A 95 2.66 0.78 12.54
N LEU A 96 2.65 2.03 12.05
CA LEU A 96 1.54 2.97 12.27
C LEU A 96 0.23 2.48 11.63
N MET A 97 0.29 1.79 10.48
CA MET A 97 -0.90 1.20 9.87
C MET A 97 -1.50 0.07 10.70
N ALA A 98 -0.71 -0.66 11.49
CA ALA A 98 -1.24 -1.61 12.45
C ALA A 98 -2.08 -0.92 13.54
N ILE A 99 -1.65 0.26 14.00
CA ILE A 99 -2.39 1.10 14.93
C ILE A 99 -3.69 1.60 14.30
N HIS A 100 -3.65 2.07 13.05
CA HIS A 100 -4.83 2.46 12.30
C HIS A 100 -5.86 1.33 12.19
N ALA A 101 -5.42 0.12 11.84
CA ALA A 101 -6.30 -1.04 11.78
C ALA A 101 -6.92 -1.40 13.14
N ALA A 102 -6.15 -1.24 14.23
CA ALA A 102 -6.64 -1.46 15.58
C ALA A 102 -7.67 -0.38 16.00
N SER A 103 -7.40 0.90 15.73
CA SER A 103 -8.31 2.00 16.06
C SER A 103 -9.64 1.87 15.31
N LEU A 104 -9.62 1.44 14.04
CA LEU A 104 -10.84 1.13 13.28
C LEU A 104 -11.67 0.01 13.92
N LYS A 105 -11.02 -1.02 14.46
CA LYS A 105 -11.72 -2.09 15.19
C LYS A 105 -12.34 -1.54 16.47
N VAL A 106 -11.61 -0.75 17.24
CA VAL A 106 -12.13 -0.11 18.47
C VAL A 106 -13.34 0.76 18.14
N ALA A 107 -13.26 1.61 17.10
CA ALA A 107 -14.36 2.45 16.66
C ALA A 107 -15.62 1.64 16.34
N ARG A 108 -15.47 0.51 15.64
CA ARG A 108 -16.60 -0.40 15.33
C ARG A 108 -17.22 -1.03 16.58
N HIS A 109 -16.40 -1.49 17.53
CA HIS A 109 -16.88 -2.09 18.77
C HIS A 109 -17.52 -1.05 19.70
N ASN A 110 -17.05 0.18 19.67
CA ASN A 110 -17.58 1.30 20.44
C ASN A 110 -18.70 2.06 19.70
N HIS A 111 -19.17 1.53 18.56
CA HIS A 111 -20.22 2.13 17.73
C HIS A 111 -19.98 3.61 17.39
N GLN A 112 -18.72 3.99 17.19
CA GLN A 112 -18.36 5.34 16.81
C GLN A 112 -18.80 5.61 15.36
N GLU A 113 -19.54 6.70 15.18
CA GLU A 113 -19.92 7.21 13.86
C GLU A 113 -18.74 7.94 13.19
N THR A 114 -17.88 8.58 13.99
CA THR A 114 -16.71 9.33 13.56
C THR A 114 -15.42 8.78 14.15
N LEU A 115 -14.35 8.76 13.35
CA LEU A 115 -13.02 8.32 13.77
C LEU A 115 -12.26 9.45 14.49
N ASP A 116 -12.56 9.65 15.76
CA ASP A 116 -11.96 10.70 16.58
C ASP A 116 -10.89 10.11 17.52
N SER A 117 -9.91 9.42 16.93
CA SER A 117 -8.72 8.93 17.63
C SER A 117 -7.49 9.70 17.17
N TYR A 118 -6.53 9.94 18.07
CA TYR A 118 -5.24 10.49 17.72
C TYR A 118 -4.16 9.83 18.57
N HIS A 119 -2.98 9.67 17.99
CA HIS A 119 -1.85 9.01 18.62
C HIS A 119 -0.68 9.96 18.62
N ILE A 120 -0.03 10.10 19.77
CA ILE A 120 1.13 10.97 19.97
C ILE A 120 2.28 10.08 20.43
N PHE A 121 3.41 10.19 19.74
CA PHE A 121 4.66 9.54 20.10
C PHE A 121 5.68 10.64 20.33
N ASN A 122 6.20 10.71 21.55
CA ASN A 122 7.16 11.73 21.98
C ASN A 122 8.56 11.13 21.99
N GLY A 123 9.53 11.88 21.44
CA GLY A 123 10.95 11.57 21.50
C GLY A 123 11.45 10.65 20.39
N GLY A 124 12.71 10.20 20.52
CA GLY A 124 13.41 9.51 19.43
C GLY A 124 13.95 10.52 18.40
N ASP A 125 13.96 10.12 17.12
CA ASP A 125 14.42 10.99 16.02
C ASP A 125 13.37 12.07 15.66
N HIS A 126 12.10 11.81 15.94
CA HIS A 126 10.98 12.72 15.71
C HIS A 126 9.86 12.50 16.72
N ASP A 127 9.24 13.59 17.13
CA ASP A 127 7.86 13.56 17.60
C ASP A 127 6.92 13.20 16.45
N LEU A 128 5.97 12.30 16.70
CA LEU A 128 4.98 11.87 15.72
C LEU A 128 3.56 12.13 16.20
N LEU A 129 2.73 12.71 15.34
CA LEU A 129 1.28 12.75 15.50
C LEU A 129 0.63 11.95 14.37
N PHE A 130 -0.22 11.00 14.74
CA PHE A 130 -0.85 10.08 13.79
C PHE A 130 -2.36 9.99 14.02
N ILE A 131 -3.14 10.37 13.00
CA ILE A 131 -4.60 10.43 13.07
C ILE A 131 -5.27 9.78 11.85
N PRO A 132 -6.35 9.02 12.01
CA PRO A 132 -7.22 8.66 10.90
C PRO A 132 -7.95 9.90 10.37
N VAL A 133 -8.03 10.02 9.04
CA VAL A 133 -8.91 11.00 8.37
C VAL A 133 -10.24 10.34 8.07
N THR A 134 -10.17 9.18 7.42
CA THR A 134 -11.27 8.28 7.10
C THR A 134 -10.81 6.84 7.34
N PRO A 135 -11.67 5.81 7.21
CA PRO A 135 -11.26 4.41 7.24
C PRO A 135 -10.22 4.04 6.19
N LEU A 136 -10.08 4.85 5.15
CA LEU A 136 -9.19 4.59 4.02
C LEU A 136 -7.93 5.46 4.04
N TYR A 137 -7.86 6.47 4.92
CA TYR A 137 -6.77 7.44 4.91
C TYR A 137 -6.39 7.89 6.31
N ALA A 138 -5.11 8.11 6.53
CA ALA A 138 -4.56 8.65 7.76
C ALA A 138 -3.53 9.76 7.49
N LEU A 139 -3.40 10.69 8.43
CA LEU A 139 -2.36 11.71 8.44
C LEU A 139 -1.27 11.33 9.42
N LEU A 140 -0.03 11.52 9.00
CA LEU A 140 1.17 11.43 9.84
C LEU A 140 1.91 12.76 9.78
N VAL A 141 2.17 13.34 10.94
CA VAL A 141 3.01 14.52 11.11
C VAL A 141 4.25 14.11 11.88
N ALA A 142 5.42 14.53 11.40
CA ALA A 142 6.70 14.28 12.05
C ALA A 142 7.49 15.59 12.18
N GLY A 143 8.16 15.77 13.30
CA GLY A 143 8.99 16.94 13.55
C GLY A 143 9.57 16.94 14.95
N ASN A 144 10.20 18.05 15.33
CA ASN A 144 10.83 18.20 16.63
C ASN A 144 10.06 19.20 17.48
N GLY A 145 9.83 18.86 18.76
CA GLY A 145 9.11 19.72 19.70
C GLY A 145 7.62 19.86 19.41
N LEU A 146 7.03 18.91 18.67
CA LEU A 146 5.59 18.88 18.40
C LEU A 146 4.80 18.43 19.64
N THR A 147 5.46 17.76 20.60
CA THR A 147 4.83 17.22 21.81
C THR A 147 5.12 18.04 23.07
N VAL A 148 5.68 19.25 22.92
CA VAL A 148 5.91 20.16 24.04
C VAL A 148 4.58 20.54 24.69
N GLU A 149 4.51 20.46 26.02
CA GLU A 149 3.28 20.58 26.81
C GLU A 149 2.46 21.84 26.49
N ASP A 150 3.14 22.97 26.32
CA ASP A 150 2.49 24.26 26.05
C ASP A 150 1.93 24.41 24.62
N ARG A 151 2.30 23.52 23.69
CA ARG A 151 1.93 23.63 22.26
C ARG A 151 1.17 22.43 21.72
N VAL A 152 1.29 21.26 22.34
CA VAL A 152 0.74 20.00 21.82
C VAL A 152 -0.76 20.09 21.55
N LEU A 153 -1.52 20.75 22.44
CA LEU A 153 -2.96 20.92 22.27
C LEU A 153 -3.32 21.83 21.08
N GLU A 154 -2.55 22.90 20.87
CA GLU A 154 -2.71 23.79 19.71
C GLU A 154 -2.45 23.04 18.41
N ILE A 155 -1.36 22.27 18.36
CA ILE A 155 -0.97 21.46 17.21
C ILE A 155 -2.04 20.40 16.93
N VAL A 156 -2.55 19.70 17.96
CA VAL A 156 -3.62 18.71 17.81
C VAL A 156 -4.88 19.36 17.26
N ASN A 157 -5.29 20.52 17.77
CA ASN A 157 -6.45 21.25 17.26
C ASN A 157 -6.28 21.67 15.79
N GLY A 158 -5.10 22.17 15.44
CA GLY A 158 -4.73 22.48 14.06
C GLY A 158 -4.78 21.24 13.16
N LEU A 159 -4.28 20.11 13.64
CA LEU A 159 -4.27 18.84 12.92
C LEU A 159 -5.69 18.29 12.70
N LEU A 160 -6.60 18.45 13.67
CA LEU A 160 -8.02 18.10 13.52
C LEU A 160 -8.74 19.02 12.52
N ALA A 161 -8.38 20.31 12.48
CA ALA A 161 -8.89 21.23 11.47
C ALA A 161 -8.37 20.86 10.07
N LEU A 162 -7.08 20.53 9.94
CA LEU A 162 -6.50 20.01 8.70
C LEU A 162 -7.22 18.73 8.25
N ARG A 163 -7.46 17.78 9.17
CA ARG A 163 -8.22 16.55 8.89
C ARG A 163 -9.56 16.87 8.23
N THR A 164 -10.31 17.82 8.77
CA THR A 164 -11.63 18.18 8.21
C THR A 164 -11.51 18.76 6.80
N GLN A 165 -10.48 19.54 6.52
CA GLN A 165 -10.23 20.10 5.19
C GLN A 165 -9.81 19.01 4.19
N VAL A 166 -8.91 18.11 4.60
CA VAL A 166 -8.48 16.96 3.80
C VAL A 166 -9.66 16.04 3.52
N GLU A 167 -10.50 15.73 4.52
CA GLU A 167 -11.70 14.91 4.33
C GLU A 167 -12.65 15.53 3.29
N LYS A 168 -12.88 16.85 3.34
CA LYS A 168 -13.69 17.56 2.34
C LYS A 168 -13.07 17.45 0.94
N ALA A 169 -11.75 17.60 0.83
CA ALA A 169 -11.05 17.43 -0.43
C ALA A 169 -11.18 15.98 -0.96
N LEU A 170 -10.97 14.97 -0.12
CA LEU A 170 -11.15 13.55 -0.45
C LEU A 170 -12.59 13.23 -0.90
N LYS A 171 -13.60 13.76 -0.19
CA LYS A 171 -15.01 13.59 -0.58
C LYS A 171 -15.31 14.20 -1.94
N SER A 172 -14.74 15.38 -2.24
CA SER A 172 -14.88 16.01 -3.56
C SER A 172 -14.24 15.19 -4.69
N MET A 173 -13.29 14.32 -4.36
CA MET A 173 -12.68 13.36 -5.29
C MET A 173 -13.46 12.04 -5.41
N GLY A 174 -14.64 11.93 -4.80
CA GLY A 174 -15.46 10.71 -4.82
C GLY A 174 -14.99 9.61 -3.87
N VAL A 175 -14.04 9.91 -2.97
CA VAL A 175 -13.50 8.95 -2.01
C VAL A 175 -14.31 9.01 -0.72
N THR A 176 -15.47 8.35 -0.71
CA THR A 176 -16.35 8.28 0.46
C THR A 176 -16.01 7.05 1.31
N GLY A 177 -14.98 7.16 2.14
CA GLY A 177 -14.68 6.16 3.17
C GLY A 177 -15.67 6.22 4.33
N GLU A 178 -16.94 5.91 4.12
CA GLU A 178 -17.87 5.82 5.26
C GLU A 178 -17.67 4.50 6.01
N LEU A 179 -17.64 4.56 7.34
CA LEU A 179 -17.78 3.38 8.20
C LEU A 179 -19.22 2.89 8.14
N LYS A 180 -19.64 2.30 7.01
CA LYS A 180 -20.90 1.54 7.01
C LYS A 180 -20.71 0.35 7.94
N SER A 181 -21.42 0.37 9.07
CA SER A 181 -21.59 -0.79 9.93
C SER A 181 -22.00 -1.95 9.05
N ALA A 182 -21.18 -3.01 9.03
CA ALA A 182 -21.59 -4.28 8.47
C ALA A 182 -22.65 -4.85 9.40
N ALA A 183 -23.88 -4.33 9.30
CA ALA A 183 -25.05 -5.10 9.70
C ALA A 183 -24.93 -6.41 8.91
N ALA A 184 -24.79 -7.52 9.64
CA ALA A 184 -24.61 -8.84 9.09
C ALA A 184 -25.73 -9.13 8.08
N GLN A 185 -25.48 -8.86 6.79
CA GLN A 185 -26.26 -9.46 5.74
C GLN A 185 -25.97 -10.96 5.82
N PRO A 186 -26.99 -11.81 6.00
CA PRO A 186 -26.77 -13.24 6.00
C PRO A 186 -26.18 -13.60 4.63
N ALA A 187 -24.91 -14.02 4.63
CA ALA A 187 -24.27 -14.51 3.42
C ALA A 187 -25.17 -15.60 2.81
N PRO A 188 -25.51 -15.52 1.51
CA PRO A 188 -26.23 -16.60 0.88
C PRO A 188 -25.36 -17.85 0.94
N LYS A 189 -25.72 -18.79 1.82
CA LYS A 189 -25.18 -20.14 1.81
C LYS A 189 -25.55 -20.77 0.46
N LYS A 190 -24.65 -20.71 -0.53
CA LYS A 190 -24.59 -21.66 -1.65
C LYS A 190 -23.40 -21.39 -2.58
N LYS A 191 -22.68 -22.49 -2.87
CA LYS A 191 -21.66 -22.73 -3.92
C LYS A 191 -20.18 -22.61 -3.57
N THR A 192 -19.77 -23.00 -2.36
CA THR A 192 -18.36 -23.41 -2.14
C THR A 192 -18.04 -24.76 -2.80
N ASP A 193 -19.06 -25.51 -3.23
CA ASP A 193 -18.93 -26.87 -3.76
C ASP A 193 -18.61 -26.94 -5.28
N GLN A 194 -18.60 -25.81 -6.00
CA GLN A 194 -18.36 -25.78 -7.44
C GLN A 194 -16.91 -25.43 -7.84
N LEU A 195 -16.10 -24.85 -6.94
CA LEU A 195 -14.67 -24.61 -7.23
C LEU A 195 -13.79 -25.85 -7.05
N ALA A 196 -14.27 -26.89 -6.35
CA ALA A 196 -13.50 -28.12 -6.12
C ALA A 196 -13.50 -29.11 -7.30
N ARG A 197 -14.18 -28.78 -8.42
CA ARG A 197 -14.29 -29.66 -9.61
C ARG A 197 -13.70 -29.06 -10.88
N ALA A 198 -12.95 -27.97 -10.80
CA ALA A 198 -12.20 -27.53 -11.96
C ALA A 198 -11.07 -28.55 -12.23
N THR A 199 -11.27 -29.40 -13.24
CA THR A 199 -10.21 -30.26 -13.78
C THR A 199 -9.05 -29.33 -14.21
N PRO A 200 -7.81 -29.56 -13.74
CA PRO A 200 -6.68 -28.75 -14.15
C PRO A 200 -6.57 -28.72 -15.68
N ALA A 201 -6.24 -27.56 -16.24
CA ALA A 201 -5.96 -27.46 -17.66
C ALA A 201 -4.81 -28.43 -18.01
N PRO A 202 -4.88 -29.17 -19.13
CA PRO A 202 -3.88 -30.18 -19.50
C PRO A 202 -2.45 -29.62 -19.65
N GLU A 203 -2.32 -28.32 -19.88
CA GLU A 203 -1.03 -27.61 -19.91
C GLU A 203 -0.36 -27.53 -18.53
N MET A 204 -1.14 -27.40 -17.45
CA MET A 204 -0.63 -27.33 -16.08
C MET A 204 -0.14 -28.70 -15.59
N GLU A 205 -0.83 -29.79 -15.97
CA GLU A 205 -0.40 -31.15 -15.68
C GLU A 205 0.86 -31.55 -16.45
N ALA A 206 1.04 -31.06 -17.68
CA ALA A 206 2.26 -31.27 -18.45
C ALA A 206 3.49 -30.62 -17.78
N LEU A 207 3.34 -29.40 -17.26
CA LEU A 207 4.39 -28.72 -16.49
C LEU A 207 4.69 -29.42 -15.16
N LEU A 208 3.67 -29.91 -14.46
CA LEU A 208 3.85 -30.65 -13.20
C LEU A 208 4.57 -31.99 -13.44
N ASN A 209 4.21 -32.72 -14.49
CA ASN A 209 4.83 -33.99 -14.85
C ASN A 209 6.26 -33.82 -15.39
N GLN A 210 6.57 -32.71 -16.08
CA GLN A 210 7.96 -32.36 -16.42
C GLN A 210 8.81 -32.08 -15.17
N ALA A 211 8.26 -31.42 -14.15
CA ALA A 211 8.95 -31.19 -12.89
C ALA A 211 9.17 -32.48 -12.07
N VAL A 212 8.25 -33.44 -12.16
CA VAL A 212 8.38 -34.76 -11.50
C VAL A 212 9.40 -35.66 -12.22
N THR A 213 9.46 -35.60 -13.55
CA THR A 213 10.40 -36.41 -14.34
C THR A 213 11.83 -35.88 -14.35
N GLN A 214 12.05 -34.60 -14.05
CA GLN A 214 13.38 -34.05 -13.79
C GLN A 214 13.89 -34.31 -12.36
N LYS A 215 13.08 -34.96 -11.50
CA LYS A 215 13.44 -35.28 -10.11
C LYS A 215 14.15 -36.64 -10.02
N THR A 216 15.35 -36.71 -10.57
CA THR A 216 16.26 -37.82 -10.29
C THR A 216 17.22 -37.40 -9.18
N GLN A 217 17.06 -38.05 -8.02
CA GLN A 217 17.97 -38.13 -6.86
C GLN A 217 18.07 -36.91 -5.92
N ALA A 218 17.05 -36.73 -5.09
CA ALA A 218 17.25 -36.22 -3.73
C ALA A 218 16.32 -37.00 -2.79
N GLN A 219 16.84 -38.06 -2.18
CA GLN A 219 16.09 -38.94 -1.28
C GLN A 219 15.98 -38.39 0.15
N ASN A 220 16.64 -37.27 0.46
CA ASN A 220 16.55 -36.59 1.75
C ASN A 220 16.37 -35.09 1.58
N VAL A 221 15.42 -34.53 2.34
CA VAL A 221 15.12 -33.09 2.38
C VAL A 221 16.32 -32.30 2.92
N ASP A 222 17.11 -32.90 3.83
CA ASP A 222 18.31 -32.27 4.38
C ASP A 222 19.45 -32.17 3.35
N ASP A 223 19.56 -33.15 2.45
CA ASP A 223 20.55 -33.11 1.36
C ASP A 223 20.19 -32.02 0.34
N PHE A 224 18.90 -31.79 0.10
CA PHE A 224 18.44 -30.67 -0.74
C PHE A 224 18.84 -29.31 -0.16
N TRP A 225 18.69 -29.09 1.15
CA TRP A 225 19.08 -27.84 1.78
C TRP A 225 20.60 -27.65 1.82
N ASN A 226 21.36 -28.72 2.06
CA ASN A 226 22.83 -28.68 2.03
C ASN A 226 23.36 -28.43 0.60
N GLU A 227 22.77 -29.06 -0.41
CA GLU A 227 23.16 -28.87 -1.81
C GLU A 227 22.79 -27.46 -2.31
N ALA A 228 21.62 -26.93 -1.91
CA ALA A 228 21.24 -25.56 -2.21
C ALA A 228 22.16 -24.53 -1.52
N ALA A 229 22.55 -24.78 -0.27
CA ALA A 229 23.51 -23.95 0.45
C ALA A 229 24.90 -23.97 -0.20
N GLN A 230 25.38 -25.14 -0.66
CA GLN A 230 26.66 -25.24 -1.37
C GLN A 230 26.63 -24.64 -2.78
N LYS A 231 25.54 -24.83 -3.54
CA LYS A 231 25.43 -24.31 -4.91
C LYS A 231 25.20 -22.80 -4.99
N HIS A 232 24.57 -22.21 -3.98
CA HIS A 232 24.33 -20.76 -3.93
C HIS A 232 25.28 -20.00 -3.00
N GLY A 233 26.02 -20.66 -2.10
CA GLY A 233 26.99 -20.03 -1.22
C GLY A 233 28.27 -19.54 -1.92
N ASN A 234 28.61 -20.09 -3.08
CA ASN A 234 29.85 -19.77 -3.82
C ASN A 234 29.63 -19.05 -5.15
N LYS A 235 28.46 -18.43 -5.37
CA LYS A 235 28.23 -17.60 -6.55
C LYS A 235 28.41 -16.12 -6.18
N PRO A 236 29.49 -15.45 -6.62
CA PRO A 236 29.64 -14.02 -6.37
C PRO A 236 28.49 -13.27 -7.06
N ILE A 237 27.77 -12.45 -6.29
CA ILE A 237 26.59 -11.68 -6.74
C ILE A 237 27.02 -10.48 -7.63
N SER A 238 28.32 -10.31 -7.87
CA SER A 238 28.87 -9.24 -8.73
C SER A 238 30.34 -9.52 -9.10
N SER A 239 30.72 -9.15 -10.33
CA SER A 239 32.04 -9.35 -10.95
C SER A 239 33.23 -8.67 -10.23
N GLU A 240 32.98 -7.88 -9.20
CA GLU A 240 34.02 -7.13 -8.46
C GLU A 240 34.19 -7.63 -7.01
N VAL A 241 33.52 -8.71 -6.62
CA VAL A 241 33.62 -9.27 -5.27
C VAL A 241 34.30 -10.63 -5.33
N MET A 242 35.61 -10.63 -5.07
CA MET A 242 36.42 -11.84 -4.96
C MET A 242 36.28 -12.45 -3.56
N SER A 243 36.23 -13.77 -3.47
CA SER A 243 36.15 -14.46 -2.18
C SER A 243 37.44 -14.32 -1.37
N LEU A 244 37.33 -14.35 -0.04
CA LEU A 244 38.47 -14.14 0.88
C LEU A 244 39.55 -15.22 0.72
N GLU A 245 39.16 -16.43 0.30
CA GLU A 245 40.09 -17.52 -0.02
C GLU A 245 40.81 -17.32 -1.37
N GLU A 246 40.15 -16.75 -2.38
CA GLU A 246 40.79 -16.38 -3.65
C GLU A 246 41.76 -15.22 -3.48
N ALA A 247 41.45 -14.25 -2.62
CA ALA A 247 42.33 -13.15 -2.26
C ALA A 247 43.65 -13.65 -1.62
N ARG A 248 43.59 -14.68 -0.77
CA ARG A 248 44.78 -15.33 -0.19
C ARG A 248 45.60 -16.08 -1.23
N LYS A 249 44.96 -16.83 -2.14
CA LYS A 249 45.67 -17.57 -3.20
C LYS A 249 46.37 -16.66 -4.20
N LEU A 250 45.87 -15.44 -4.39
CA LEU A 250 46.48 -14.42 -5.25
C LEU A 250 47.52 -13.55 -4.52
N GLY A 251 47.81 -13.80 -3.24
CA GLY A 251 48.80 -13.05 -2.46
C GLY A 251 48.42 -11.60 -2.17
N LEU A 252 47.13 -11.25 -2.27
CA LEU A 252 46.61 -9.89 -2.10
C LEU A 252 46.32 -9.53 -0.63
N LEU A 253 46.46 -10.49 0.29
CA LEU A 253 46.38 -10.30 1.73
C LEU A 253 47.74 -10.67 2.34
N PRO A 254 48.29 -9.86 3.27
CA PRO A 254 49.48 -10.26 4.00
C PRO A 254 49.18 -11.49 4.87
N ASP A 255 50.09 -12.46 4.87
CA ASP A 255 50.01 -13.62 5.76
C ASP A 255 50.07 -13.12 7.21
N GLY A 256 48.91 -13.13 7.88
CA GLY A 256 48.80 -12.71 9.27
C GLY A 256 49.51 -13.67 10.21
N ASN A 257 50.32 -13.10 11.11
CA ASN A 257 50.53 -13.66 12.45
C ASN A 257 49.20 -13.70 13.22
#